data_AF-A0A0A1XLG3-F1
#
_entry.id   AF-A0A0A1XLG3-F1
#
_cell.length_a   1.000
_cell.length_b   1.000
_cell.length_c   1.000
_cell.angle_alpha   90.00
_cell.angle_beta   90.00
_cell.angle_gamma   90.00
#
_symmetry.space_group_name_H-M   'P 1'
#
loop_
_entity.id
_entity.type
_entity.pdbx_description
1 polymer ?
#
loop_
_entity_poly.entity_id
_entity_poly.type
_entity_poly.pdbx_seq_one_letter_code
_entity_poly.pdbx_strand_id
1 'polypeptide(L)'
;MDSALLEPPASVRGMLELKRDSFKKLVQLPRLRVAETESNKVLPLVKKLLLKMEKLRPVRVLEIKGEEGVDAPPLMREILLHPLAVQSWDCLPTTELLKLKVEPTNFYYAELELNYDNWRADEIFKSVLPADDEGLTSYSRIGHIVHLNLRDHLLPYKNLIGQVLLDKVPGCRTVVNKAATIDNTYRNFQLELICGEPQYQVETKENGVAFEFDFSRVYWNPRLSTEHERITKILNPNDVLYDVFAGVGPFSVPAARKKCWVLANDLNPESYKWLQHNGKRNKCLTHMKTFFKDGRLFLLEDVKPDLLKRWKVQGADQAADYSIHITMNLPAMAVEFLDAFRGYLNADEAEEFRNQQLNYPTVHVYCFAKGEDTKTLARALVEDNLGLALTDNLEGVHFVRNVAPNKDMYRISFRLTHEILTTPFVRKSAEQLQRKRAASEIEADANIANKVKCN
;
A
#
# COMPACT_ATOMS: atom_id res chain seq x y z
N MET A 1 -3.18 29.49 -21.92
CA MET A 1 -1.86 29.63 -22.55
C MET A 1 -1.11 28.34 -22.33
N ASP A 2 -0.53 27.81 -23.41
CA ASP A 2 -0.25 26.38 -23.57
C ASP A 2 0.58 25.73 -22.46
N SER A 3 -0.06 24.80 -21.74
CA SER A 3 0.64 23.77 -20.94
C SER A 3 1.62 22.97 -21.81
N ALA A 4 1.34 22.87 -23.11
CA ALA A 4 2.09 22.08 -24.08
C ALA A 4 3.56 22.49 -24.24
N LEU A 5 3.96 23.73 -23.89
CA LEU A 5 5.36 24.16 -24.05
C LEU A 5 6.31 23.30 -23.22
N LEU A 6 5.96 23.01 -21.97
CA LEU A 6 6.79 22.24 -21.04
C LEU A 6 6.44 20.75 -21.01
N GLU A 7 5.44 20.30 -21.76
CA GLU A 7 5.12 18.88 -21.91
C GLU A 7 6.11 18.17 -22.85
N PRO A 8 6.31 16.85 -22.72
CA PRO A 8 7.06 16.06 -23.69
C PRO A 8 6.59 16.27 -25.14
N PRO A 9 7.45 16.04 -26.16
CA PRO A 9 7.06 16.19 -27.57
C PRO A 9 5.84 15.35 -27.95
N ALA A 10 4.87 15.91 -28.68
CA ALA A 10 3.68 15.17 -29.12
C ALA A 10 4.01 13.94 -29.99
N SER A 11 5.17 13.93 -30.64
CA SER A 11 5.70 12.82 -31.44
C SER A 11 5.98 11.54 -30.67
N VAL A 12 6.02 11.58 -29.32
CA VAL A 12 6.23 10.37 -28.51
C VAL A 12 4.94 9.57 -28.28
N ARG A 13 3.78 10.09 -28.70
CA ARG A 13 2.49 9.44 -28.55
C ARG A 13 2.47 8.09 -29.28
N GLY A 14 1.96 7.06 -28.61
CA GLY A 14 1.85 5.71 -29.17
C GLY A 14 3.17 4.94 -29.24
N MET A 15 4.26 5.50 -28.70
CA MET A 15 5.56 4.81 -28.64
C MET A 15 5.45 3.51 -27.82
N LEU A 16 5.86 2.39 -28.40
CA LEU A 16 5.86 1.08 -27.74
C LEU A 16 7.21 0.73 -27.10
N GLU A 17 8.30 1.24 -27.69
CA GLU A 17 9.68 1.03 -27.22
C GLU A 17 10.30 2.37 -26.81
N LEU A 18 10.88 2.44 -25.61
CA LEU A 18 11.39 3.70 -25.07
C LEU A 18 12.60 4.22 -25.86
N LYS A 19 12.38 5.29 -26.64
CA LYS A 19 13.42 6.03 -27.35
C LYS A 19 13.69 7.36 -26.66
N ARG A 20 14.67 7.39 -25.76
CA ARG A 20 14.98 8.58 -24.93
C ARG A 20 15.31 9.83 -25.76
N ASP A 21 15.98 9.66 -26.89
CA ASP A 21 16.30 10.78 -27.80
C ASP A 21 15.06 11.44 -28.42
N SER A 22 13.96 10.71 -28.57
CA SER A 22 12.69 11.26 -29.08
C SER A 22 12.02 12.25 -28.11
N PHE A 23 12.55 12.38 -26.89
CA PHE A 23 12.10 13.37 -25.91
C PHE A 23 12.85 14.70 -26.02
N LYS A 24 13.86 14.84 -26.89
CA LYS A 24 14.55 16.12 -27.09
C LYS A 24 13.56 17.18 -27.57
N LYS A 25 13.55 18.33 -26.90
CA LYS A 25 12.65 19.45 -27.20
C LYS A 25 13.36 20.77 -26.95
N LEU A 26 13.46 21.60 -27.98
CA LEU A 26 13.90 22.99 -27.81
C LEU A 26 12.73 23.84 -27.34
N VAL A 27 12.93 24.59 -26.27
CA VAL A 27 11.94 25.52 -25.71
C VAL A 27 12.54 26.91 -25.53
N GLN A 28 11.81 27.93 -25.94
CA GLN A 28 12.16 29.33 -25.66
C GLN A 28 11.72 29.67 -24.25
N LEU A 29 12.67 30.08 -23.41
CA LEU A 29 12.39 30.37 -21.99
C LEU A 29 12.83 31.78 -21.60
N PRO A 30 12.05 32.45 -20.73
CA PRO A 30 12.48 33.67 -20.08
C PRO A 30 13.65 33.37 -19.13
N ARG A 31 14.67 34.22 -19.19
CA ARG A 31 15.88 34.10 -18.38
C ARG A 31 16.26 35.43 -17.80
N LEU A 32 16.92 35.37 -16.65
CA LEU A 32 17.47 36.54 -15.98
C LEU A 32 18.95 36.33 -15.74
N ARG A 33 19.78 37.21 -16.28
CA ARG A 33 21.23 37.23 -16.03
C ARG A 33 21.54 38.17 -14.88
N VAL A 34 22.22 37.67 -13.85
CA VAL A 34 22.57 38.45 -12.67
C VAL A 34 24.06 38.32 -12.37
N ALA A 35 24.66 39.36 -11.80
CA ALA A 35 26.01 39.25 -11.28
C ALA A 35 26.07 38.21 -10.15
N GLU A 36 27.15 37.40 -10.11
CA GLU A 36 27.37 36.40 -9.08
C GLU A 36 27.21 36.99 -7.67
N THR A 37 27.73 38.19 -7.45
CA THR A 37 27.68 38.92 -6.17
C THR A 37 26.27 39.26 -5.71
N GLU A 38 25.33 39.45 -6.64
CA GLU A 38 23.94 39.83 -6.34
C GLU A 38 22.97 38.64 -6.40
N SER A 39 23.40 37.49 -6.92
CA SER A 39 22.56 36.30 -7.08
C SER A 39 21.86 35.87 -5.78
N ASN A 40 22.54 35.94 -4.64
CA ASN A 40 21.96 35.55 -3.34
C ASN A 40 20.84 36.51 -2.87
N LYS A 41 20.86 37.77 -3.32
CA LYS A 41 19.82 38.76 -3.01
C LYS A 41 18.67 38.71 -4.01
N VAL A 42 18.96 38.39 -5.27
CA VAL A 42 17.94 38.25 -6.33
C VAL A 42 17.12 36.98 -6.17
N LEU A 43 17.77 35.85 -5.83
CA LEU A 43 17.11 34.54 -5.80
C LEU A 43 15.85 34.48 -4.90
N PRO A 44 15.83 35.07 -3.69
CA PRO A 44 14.61 35.15 -2.87
C PRO A 44 13.44 35.86 -3.55
N LEU A 45 13.70 36.88 -4.37
CA LEU A 45 12.68 37.67 -5.07
C LEU A 45 12.00 36.86 -6.18
N VAL A 46 12.76 36.03 -6.89
CA VAL A 46 12.28 35.25 -8.05
C VAL A 46 12.06 33.77 -7.74
N LYS A 47 12.23 33.32 -6.48
CA LYS A 47 12.18 31.90 -6.08
C LYS A 47 10.91 31.17 -6.50
N LYS A 48 9.78 31.86 -6.50
CA LYS A 48 8.46 31.31 -6.90
C LYS A 48 8.29 31.26 -8.43
N LEU A 49 9.11 32.01 -9.17
CA LEU A 49 9.07 32.14 -10.63
C LEU A 49 10.08 31.23 -11.33
N LEU A 50 10.89 30.47 -10.59
CA LEU A 50 11.90 29.56 -11.17
C LEU A 50 11.23 28.42 -11.95
N LEU A 51 11.85 28.05 -13.07
CA LEU A 51 11.50 26.80 -13.77
C LEU A 51 12.01 25.59 -12.97
N LYS A 52 11.09 24.80 -12.41
CA LYS A 52 11.43 23.59 -11.65
C LYS A 52 11.05 22.36 -12.46
N MET A 53 12.05 21.55 -12.82
CA MET A 53 11.89 20.29 -13.54
C MET A 53 12.89 19.27 -12.99
N GLU A 54 12.68 17.98 -13.30
CA GLU A 54 13.58 16.91 -12.86
C GLU A 54 14.99 17.13 -13.42
N LYS A 55 16.01 16.90 -12.59
CA LYS A 55 17.44 17.04 -12.94
C LYS A 55 17.82 18.39 -13.61
N LEU A 56 16.96 19.41 -13.54
CA LEU A 56 17.18 20.72 -14.11
C LEU A 56 17.70 21.67 -13.04
N ARG A 57 18.87 22.27 -13.27
CA ARG A 57 19.37 23.35 -12.41
C ARG A 57 18.79 24.68 -12.90
N PRO A 58 17.91 25.36 -12.13
CA PRO A 58 17.32 26.63 -12.54
C PRO A 58 18.29 27.79 -12.43
N VAL A 59 19.36 27.66 -11.64
CA VAL A 59 20.42 28.68 -11.51
C VAL A 59 21.71 28.07 -12.01
N ARG A 60 22.35 28.70 -12.98
CA ARG A 60 23.52 28.20 -13.70
C ARG A 60 24.61 29.26 -13.76
N VAL A 61 25.87 28.83 -13.77
CA VAL A 61 26.97 29.74 -14.05
C VAL A 61 26.97 30.01 -15.55
N LEU A 62 27.06 31.28 -15.93
CA LEU A 62 27.16 31.70 -17.32
C LEU A 62 28.62 32.06 -17.62
N GLU A 63 29.29 31.21 -18.40
CA GLU A 63 30.63 31.50 -18.89
C GLU A 63 30.54 32.47 -20.07
N ILE A 64 30.91 33.72 -19.83
CA ILE A 64 31.03 34.73 -20.88
C ILE A 64 32.44 34.59 -21.45
N LYS A 65 32.55 34.18 -22.72
CA LYS A 65 33.84 34.21 -23.43
C LYS A 65 34.29 35.67 -23.54
N GLY A 66 35.34 36.03 -22.81
CA GLY A 66 35.97 37.34 -22.95
C GLY A 66 36.68 37.47 -24.30
N GLU A 67 36.75 38.68 -24.83
CA GLU A 67 37.65 39.00 -25.94
C GLU A 67 39.10 38.99 -25.44
N GLU A 68 40.03 38.50 -26.26
CA GLU A 68 41.46 38.49 -25.92
C GLU A 68 41.95 39.92 -25.67
N GLY A 69 42.41 40.21 -24.44
CA GLY A 69 43.04 41.49 -24.07
C GLY A 69 42.25 42.40 -23.13
N VAL A 70 41.07 41.99 -22.64
CA VAL A 70 40.29 42.72 -21.63
C VAL A 70 40.22 41.91 -20.33
N ASP A 71 40.17 42.59 -19.17
CA ASP A 71 39.94 41.96 -17.86
C ASP A 71 38.83 40.91 -17.93
N ALA A 72 39.04 39.77 -17.27
CA ALA A 72 38.09 38.66 -17.29
C ALA A 72 36.68 39.17 -16.92
N PRO A 73 35.66 38.91 -17.76
CA PRO A 73 34.32 39.42 -17.50
C PRO A 73 33.80 38.94 -16.14
N PRO A 74 33.00 39.75 -15.43
CA PRO A 74 32.46 39.36 -14.13
C PRO A 74 31.67 38.05 -14.28
N LEU A 75 31.87 37.13 -13.33
CA LEU A 75 31.08 35.91 -13.25
C LEU A 75 29.59 36.27 -13.16
N MET A 76 28.82 35.74 -14.10
CA MET A 76 27.37 35.93 -14.14
C MET A 76 26.68 34.61 -13.85
N ARG A 77 25.48 34.69 -13.27
CA ARG A 77 24.54 33.59 -13.21
C ARG A 77 23.38 33.82 -14.14
N GLU A 78 22.92 32.73 -14.74
CA GLU A 78 21.68 32.65 -15.48
C GLU A 78 20.62 31.98 -14.60
N ILE A 79 19.45 32.62 -14.48
CA ILE A 79 18.28 32.10 -13.77
C ILE A 79 17.21 31.78 -14.80
N LEU A 80 16.78 30.53 -14.85
CA LEU A 80 15.69 30.05 -15.70
C LEU A 80 14.35 30.30 -15.02
N LEU A 81 13.47 31.02 -15.71
CA LEU A 81 12.15 31.41 -15.21
C LEU A 81 11.06 30.58 -15.90
N HIS A 82 9.94 30.41 -15.20
CA HIS A 82 8.81 29.63 -15.69
C HIS A 82 8.04 30.45 -16.75
N PRO A 83 7.93 29.96 -18.00
CA PRO A 83 7.43 30.74 -19.15
C PRO A 83 5.95 31.15 -19.01
N LEU A 84 5.13 30.36 -18.32
CA LEU A 84 3.74 30.76 -18.04
C LEU A 84 3.61 31.83 -16.96
N ALA A 85 4.57 31.89 -16.03
CA ALA A 85 4.53 32.84 -14.91
C ALA A 85 5.24 34.16 -15.25
N VAL A 86 6.24 34.10 -16.14
CA VAL A 86 7.04 35.25 -16.56
C VAL A 86 7.00 35.35 -18.07
N GLN A 87 6.17 36.25 -18.60
CA GLN A 87 6.03 36.45 -20.05
C GLN A 87 6.83 37.68 -20.51
N SER A 88 7.03 38.65 -19.62
CA SER A 88 7.83 39.86 -19.86
C SER A 88 8.57 40.27 -18.59
N TRP A 89 9.46 41.27 -18.72
CA TRP A 89 10.15 41.91 -17.60
C TRP A 89 9.19 42.37 -16.50
N ASP A 90 8.02 42.88 -16.87
CA ASP A 90 7.03 43.43 -15.92
C ASP A 90 6.36 42.37 -15.05
N CYS A 91 6.53 41.08 -15.37
CA CYS A 91 6.10 39.98 -14.50
C CYS A 91 7.05 39.74 -13.31
N LEU A 92 8.20 40.40 -13.28
CA LEU A 92 9.20 40.31 -12.22
C LEU A 92 8.99 41.38 -11.14
N PRO A 93 9.57 41.23 -9.93
CA PRO A 93 9.60 42.29 -8.91
C PRO A 93 10.60 43.39 -9.32
N THR A 94 10.25 44.16 -10.35
CA THR A 94 11.15 45.08 -11.07
C THR A 94 11.73 46.16 -10.15
N THR A 95 10.95 46.71 -9.22
CA THR A 95 11.41 47.74 -8.26
C THR A 95 12.56 47.25 -7.39
N GLU A 96 12.46 46.04 -6.84
CA GLU A 96 13.49 45.43 -6.01
C GLU A 96 14.70 45.00 -6.84
N LEU A 97 14.47 44.49 -8.06
CA LEU A 97 15.55 44.11 -8.98
C LEU A 97 16.40 45.30 -9.42
N LEU A 98 15.78 46.45 -9.70
CA LEU A 98 16.50 47.68 -10.06
C LEU A 98 17.41 48.18 -8.91
N LYS A 99 16.97 48.04 -7.65
CA LYS A 99 17.82 48.35 -6.47
C LYS A 99 19.07 47.48 -6.40
N LEU A 100 19.02 46.29 -7.00
CA LEU A 100 20.14 45.33 -7.09
C LEU A 100 20.91 45.45 -8.41
N LYS A 101 20.71 46.54 -9.18
CA LYS A 101 21.33 46.76 -10.50
C LYS A 101 20.99 45.67 -11.52
N VAL A 102 19.81 45.07 -11.41
CA VAL A 102 19.25 44.17 -12.42
C VAL A 102 18.22 44.97 -13.22
N GLU A 103 18.53 45.21 -14.48
CA GLU A 103 17.81 46.07 -15.42
C GLU A 103 17.02 45.25 -16.45
N PRO A 104 16.10 45.86 -17.22
CA PRO A 104 15.35 45.15 -18.26
C PRO A 104 16.24 44.42 -19.29
N THR A 105 17.44 44.94 -19.55
CA THR A 105 18.44 44.33 -20.46
C THR A 105 19.01 43.02 -19.94
N ASN A 106 18.90 42.74 -18.63
CA ASN A 106 19.28 41.47 -18.02
C ASN A 106 18.26 40.35 -18.28
N PHE A 107 17.04 40.70 -18.71
CA PHE A 107 15.98 39.77 -19.04
C PHE A 107 15.95 39.50 -20.55
N TYR A 108 15.97 38.22 -20.92
CA TYR A 108 15.98 37.81 -22.32
C TYR A 108 15.35 36.43 -22.48
N TYR A 109 15.02 36.10 -23.72
CA TYR A 109 14.62 34.75 -24.11
C TYR A 109 15.78 34.03 -24.76
N ALA A 110 15.93 32.75 -24.44
CA ALA A 110 16.92 31.89 -25.10
C ALA A 110 16.48 30.42 -25.08
N GLU A 111 16.95 29.67 -26.07
CA GLU A 111 16.64 28.25 -26.26
C GLU A 111 17.27 27.37 -25.20
N LEU A 112 16.45 26.53 -24.59
CA LEU A 112 16.89 25.43 -23.74
C LEU A 112 16.46 24.12 -24.39
N GLU A 113 17.40 23.19 -24.54
CA GLU A 113 17.08 21.80 -24.85
C GLU A 113 16.63 21.08 -23.57
N LEU A 114 15.37 20.68 -23.55
CA LEU A 114 14.85 19.68 -22.61
C LEU A 114 15.03 18.29 -23.21
N ASN A 115 15.22 17.30 -22.35
CA ASN A 115 15.35 15.91 -22.74
C ASN A 115 14.61 14.99 -21.74
N TYR A 116 14.59 13.69 -22.03
CA TYR A 116 13.89 12.66 -21.24
C TYR A 116 14.07 12.83 -19.73
N ASP A 117 15.26 13.21 -19.26
CA ASP A 117 15.58 13.36 -17.84
C ASP A 117 14.82 14.48 -17.14
N ASN A 118 14.27 15.46 -17.88
CA ASN A 118 13.60 16.62 -17.31
C ASN A 118 12.14 16.39 -16.91
N TRP A 119 11.52 15.31 -17.39
CA TRP A 119 10.14 14.96 -17.06
C TRP A 119 10.04 13.85 -16.03
N ARG A 120 9.00 13.92 -15.20
CA ARG A 120 8.61 12.84 -14.29
C ARG A 120 7.97 11.68 -15.06
N ALA A 121 7.90 10.53 -14.41
CA ALA A 121 7.31 9.33 -14.99
C ALA A 121 5.85 9.54 -15.42
N ASP A 122 5.04 10.23 -14.60
CA ASP A 122 3.64 10.50 -14.90
C ASP A 122 3.44 11.41 -16.12
N GLU A 123 4.31 12.41 -16.30
CA GLU A 123 4.32 13.29 -17.47
C GLU A 123 4.70 12.53 -18.75
N ILE A 124 5.67 11.61 -18.64
CA ILE A 124 6.07 10.72 -19.74
C ILE A 124 4.90 9.78 -20.10
N PHE A 125 4.28 9.11 -19.13
CA PHE A 125 3.15 8.23 -19.40
C PHE A 125 1.96 8.96 -20.02
N LYS A 126 1.61 10.14 -19.49
CA LYS A 126 0.54 10.97 -20.05
C LYS A 126 0.81 11.37 -21.51
N SER A 127 2.09 11.46 -21.91
CA SER A 127 2.48 11.87 -23.26
C SER A 127 2.64 10.71 -24.24
N VAL A 128 3.05 9.53 -23.73
CA VAL A 128 3.31 8.33 -24.54
C VAL A 128 2.05 7.49 -24.73
N LEU A 129 1.28 7.24 -23.68
CA LEU A 129 0.13 6.33 -23.74
C LEU A 129 -1.01 6.93 -24.60
N PRO A 130 -1.95 6.15 -25.16
CA PRO A 130 -3.07 6.71 -25.91
C PRO A 130 -3.90 7.72 -25.08
N ALA A 131 -4.39 8.80 -25.70
CA ALA A 131 -5.12 9.85 -25.01
C ALA A 131 -6.57 9.47 -24.66
N ASP A 132 -7.17 8.60 -25.47
CA ASP A 132 -8.56 8.16 -25.34
C ASP A 132 -8.72 6.98 -24.34
N ASP A 133 -7.60 6.36 -23.94
CA ASP A 133 -7.58 5.25 -23.01
C ASP A 133 -7.32 5.70 -21.57
N GLU A 134 -7.76 4.90 -20.61
CA GLU A 134 -7.33 5.08 -19.22
C GLU A 134 -5.81 4.94 -19.10
N GLY A 135 -5.15 5.94 -18.50
CA GLY A 135 -3.71 5.92 -18.27
C GLY A 135 -3.24 4.84 -17.29
N LEU A 136 -1.93 4.83 -17.01
CA LEU A 136 -1.33 3.89 -16.08
C LEU A 136 -1.95 4.03 -14.67
N THR A 137 -2.54 2.95 -14.16
CA THR A 137 -2.99 2.89 -12.76
C THR A 137 -1.82 3.02 -11.78
N SER A 138 -2.09 3.46 -10.56
CA SER A 138 -1.05 3.57 -9.52
C SER A 138 -0.30 2.25 -9.29
N TYR A 139 1.02 2.34 -9.14
CA TYR A 139 1.89 1.22 -8.79
C TYR A 139 2.12 1.15 -7.29
N SER A 140 2.56 -0.01 -6.80
CA SER A 140 3.02 -0.18 -5.41
C SER A 140 4.52 -0.36 -5.38
N ARG A 141 5.20 0.24 -4.41
CA ARG A 141 6.63 0.04 -4.18
C ARG A 141 6.85 -0.85 -2.97
N ILE A 142 7.69 -1.88 -3.12
CA ILE A 142 8.10 -2.78 -2.06
C ILE A 142 9.63 -2.85 -2.11
N GLY A 143 10.31 -2.16 -1.20
CA GLY A 143 11.77 -2.02 -1.26
C GLY A 143 12.24 -1.40 -2.59
N HIS A 144 13.04 -2.13 -3.36
CA HIS A 144 13.48 -1.77 -4.71
C HIS A 144 12.56 -2.27 -5.83
N ILE A 145 11.52 -3.02 -5.50
CA ILE A 145 10.57 -3.57 -6.47
C ILE A 145 9.43 -2.57 -6.70
N VAL A 146 9.12 -2.31 -7.96
CA VAL A 146 7.88 -1.65 -8.38
C VAL A 146 6.93 -2.72 -8.92
N HIS A 147 5.76 -2.83 -8.29
CA HIS A 147 4.72 -3.79 -8.63
C HIS A 147 3.54 -3.09 -9.30
N LEU A 148 3.23 -3.55 -10.51
CA LEU A 148 2.17 -3.07 -11.39
C LEU A 148 1.00 -4.05 -11.45
N ASN A 149 -0.15 -3.51 -11.85
CA ASN A 149 -1.33 -4.28 -12.23
C ASN A 149 -1.85 -3.71 -13.55
N LEU A 150 -1.14 -4.02 -14.64
CA LEU A 150 -1.45 -3.50 -15.96
C LEU A 150 -2.78 -4.07 -16.47
N ARG A 151 -3.61 -3.20 -17.07
CA ARG A 151 -4.81 -3.59 -17.81
C ARG A 151 -4.43 -4.03 -19.22
N ASP A 152 -5.31 -4.78 -19.87
CA ASP A 152 -5.05 -5.41 -21.18
C ASP A 152 -4.58 -4.42 -22.25
N HIS A 153 -5.19 -3.23 -22.32
CA HIS A 153 -4.83 -2.19 -23.29
C HIS A 153 -3.44 -1.57 -23.04
N LEU A 154 -2.90 -1.71 -21.82
CA LEU A 154 -1.54 -1.25 -21.47
C LEU A 154 -0.47 -2.33 -21.63
N LEU A 155 -0.85 -3.60 -21.82
CA LEU A 155 0.10 -4.69 -22.01
C LEU A 155 1.08 -4.47 -23.18
N PRO A 156 0.68 -3.90 -24.34
CA PRO A 156 1.62 -3.57 -25.42
C PRO A 156 2.71 -2.59 -24.99
N TYR A 157 2.43 -1.72 -24.01
CA TYR A 157 3.35 -0.70 -23.49
C TYR A 157 4.18 -1.19 -22.29
N LYS A 158 4.01 -2.44 -21.84
CA LYS A 158 4.58 -2.93 -20.57
C LYS A 158 6.09 -2.69 -20.47
N ASN A 159 6.84 -2.98 -21.53
CA ASN A 159 8.30 -2.84 -21.53
C ASN A 159 8.74 -1.36 -21.41
N LEU A 160 8.06 -0.46 -22.12
CA LEU A 160 8.30 0.98 -22.00
C LEU A 160 7.95 1.47 -20.59
N ILE A 161 6.79 1.07 -20.06
CA ILE A 161 6.37 1.42 -18.70
C ILE A 161 7.41 0.95 -17.68
N GLY A 162 7.88 -0.30 -17.82
CA GLY A 162 8.91 -0.88 -16.99
C GLY A 162 10.21 -0.08 -17.00
N GLN A 163 10.72 0.28 -18.19
CA GLN A 163 11.95 1.06 -18.32
C GLN A 163 11.80 2.48 -17.73
N VAL A 164 10.68 3.15 -17.98
CA VAL A 164 10.44 4.48 -17.41
C VAL A 164 10.38 4.43 -15.89
N LEU A 165 9.72 3.43 -15.30
CA LEU A 165 9.68 3.27 -13.84
C LEU A 165 11.06 2.93 -13.27
N LEU A 166 11.84 2.08 -13.94
CA LEU A 166 13.20 1.74 -13.53
C LEU A 166 14.11 2.99 -13.52
N ASP A 167 14.02 3.84 -14.54
CA ASP A 167 14.80 5.08 -14.66
C ASP A 167 14.37 6.16 -13.66
N LYS A 168 13.06 6.28 -13.43
CA LYS A 168 12.46 7.47 -12.76
C LYS A 168 12.09 7.24 -11.31
N VAL A 169 11.91 5.99 -10.86
CA VAL A 169 11.59 5.70 -9.45
C VAL A 169 12.89 5.51 -8.66
N PRO A 170 13.22 6.40 -7.70
CA PRO A 170 14.49 6.33 -7.00
C PRO A 170 14.70 5.02 -6.25
N GLY A 171 15.79 4.32 -6.55
CA GLY A 171 16.13 3.04 -5.92
C GLY A 171 15.32 1.84 -6.42
N CYS A 172 14.57 1.99 -7.52
CA CYS A 172 13.99 0.85 -8.21
C CYS A 172 15.10 0.04 -8.92
N ARG A 173 15.04 -1.28 -8.82
CA ARG A 173 15.92 -2.20 -9.59
C ARG A 173 15.15 -3.28 -10.36
N THR A 174 13.88 -3.48 -10.02
CA THR A 174 13.06 -4.56 -10.53
C THR A 174 11.63 -4.06 -10.70
N VAL A 175 11.06 -4.23 -11.88
CA VAL A 175 9.66 -3.91 -12.18
C VAL A 175 8.92 -5.18 -12.55
N VAL A 176 7.84 -5.47 -11.82
CA VAL A 176 7.03 -6.67 -12.01
C VAL A 176 5.57 -6.31 -12.27
N ASN A 177 4.89 -7.13 -13.05
CA ASN A 177 3.44 -7.10 -13.18
C ASN A 177 2.82 -8.25 -12.39
N LYS A 178 1.62 -8.03 -11.87
CA LYS A 178 0.77 -9.11 -11.39
C LYS A 178 0.27 -9.92 -12.58
N ALA A 179 0.63 -11.20 -12.68
CA ALA A 179 -0.01 -12.08 -13.65
C ALA A 179 -1.49 -12.33 -13.26
N ALA A 180 -2.36 -12.49 -14.25
CA ALA A 180 -3.81 -12.50 -14.08
C ALA A 180 -4.34 -13.65 -13.19
N THR A 181 -3.59 -14.75 -13.06
CA THR A 181 -4.06 -15.97 -12.38
C THR A 181 -3.46 -16.10 -10.98
N ILE A 182 -4.32 -16.04 -9.95
CA ILE A 182 -3.99 -16.49 -8.59
C ILE A 182 -4.54 -17.90 -8.48
N ASP A 183 -3.68 -18.92 -8.66
CA ASP A 183 -4.09 -20.31 -8.45
C ASP A 183 -2.99 -21.09 -7.73
N ASN A 184 -2.76 -20.74 -6.46
CA ASN A 184 -2.00 -21.59 -5.54
C ASN A 184 -2.54 -21.47 -4.11
N THR A 185 -2.40 -22.56 -3.34
CA THR A 185 -2.82 -22.67 -1.94
C THR A 185 -2.21 -21.58 -1.05
N TYR A 186 -1.03 -21.06 -1.42
CA TYR A 186 -0.26 -20.08 -0.64
C TYR A 186 -0.51 -18.61 -1.03
N ARG A 187 -1.35 -18.37 -2.04
CA ARG A 187 -1.70 -17.04 -2.60
C ARG A 187 -0.52 -16.16 -3.02
N ASN A 188 0.60 -16.76 -3.40
CA ASN A 188 1.73 -16.01 -3.95
C ASN A 188 1.37 -15.51 -5.35
N PHE A 189 1.64 -14.24 -5.63
CA PHE A 189 1.45 -13.68 -6.97
C PHE A 189 2.44 -14.34 -7.93
N GLN A 190 1.95 -14.82 -9.08
CA GLN A 190 2.85 -15.04 -10.20
C GLN A 190 3.31 -13.66 -10.69
N LEU A 191 4.58 -13.36 -10.43
CA LEU A 191 5.20 -12.10 -10.84
C LEU A 191 5.77 -12.29 -12.25
N GLU A 192 5.29 -11.47 -13.18
CA GLU A 192 5.94 -11.32 -14.49
C GLU A 192 7.02 -10.25 -14.35
N LEU A 193 8.29 -10.61 -14.55
CA LEU A 193 9.36 -9.62 -14.66
C LEU A 193 9.17 -8.81 -15.95
N ILE A 194 8.95 -7.50 -15.81
CA ILE A 194 8.85 -6.59 -16.95
C ILE A 194 10.24 -6.03 -17.29
N CYS A 195 10.97 -5.57 -16.28
CA CYS A 195 12.22 -4.83 -16.48
C CYS A 195 13.12 -4.91 -15.24
N GLY A 196 14.43 -4.77 -15.46
CA GLY A 196 15.45 -4.81 -14.41
C GLY A 196 15.90 -6.22 -14.04
N GLU A 197 16.41 -6.37 -12.83
CA GLU A 197 17.02 -7.62 -12.36
C GLU A 197 15.98 -8.56 -11.74
N PRO A 198 16.08 -9.90 -11.93
CA PRO A 198 15.21 -10.88 -11.28
C PRO A 198 15.55 -11.09 -9.78
N GLN A 199 15.61 -9.99 -9.02
CA GLN A 199 15.90 -9.98 -7.58
C GLN A 199 14.63 -9.65 -6.78
N TYR A 200 14.05 -10.68 -6.15
CA TYR A 200 12.75 -10.58 -5.48
C TYR A 200 12.84 -10.45 -3.94
N GLN A 201 14.05 -10.61 -3.37
CA GLN A 201 14.28 -10.36 -1.95
C GLN A 201 14.34 -8.87 -1.67
N VAL A 202 13.41 -8.38 -0.87
CA VAL A 202 13.24 -6.96 -0.55
C VAL A 202 13.50 -6.69 0.92
N GLU A 203 14.01 -5.50 1.20
CA GLU A 203 13.90 -4.87 2.51
C GLU A 203 12.92 -3.70 2.42
N THR A 204 11.97 -3.64 3.33
CA THR A 204 11.00 -2.54 3.42
C THR A 204 10.76 -2.16 4.88
N LYS A 205 10.26 -0.94 5.09
CA LYS A 205 9.91 -0.44 6.42
C LYS A 205 8.43 -0.10 6.45
N GLU A 206 7.69 -0.72 7.35
CA GLU A 206 6.28 -0.43 7.60
C GLU A 206 6.11 0.00 9.06
N ASN A 207 5.46 1.14 9.30
CA ASN A 207 5.17 1.66 10.64
C ASN A 207 6.38 1.66 11.60
N GLY A 208 7.57 2.00 11.10
CA GLY A 208 8.78 2.03 11.92
C GLY A 208 9.49 0.69 12.10
N VAL A 209 8.97 -0.40 11.51
CA VAL A 209 9.49 -1.77 11.63
C VAL A 209 10.08 -2.22 10.31
N ALA A 210 11.30 -2.77 10.35
CA ALA A 210 11.96 -3.28 9.16
C ALA A 210 11.54 -4.74 8.91
N PHE A 211 11.19 -5.03 7.66
CA PHE A 211 10.84 -6.35 7.17
C PHE A 211 11.71 -6.72 5.99
N GLU A 212 12.09 -7.99 5.95
CA GLU A 212 12.80 -8.59 4.85
C GLU A 212 12.05 -9.85 4.41
N PHE A 213 11.90 -10.02 3.10
CA PHE A 213 11.25 -11.19 2.52
C PHE A 213 11.48 -11.33 1.03
N ASP A 214 11.26 -12.53 0.50
CA ASP A 214 11.16 -12.77 -0.94
C ASP A 214 9.72 -12.50 -1.40
N PHE A 215 9.52 -11.39 -2.10
CA PHE A 215 8.21 -10.94 -2.57
C PHE A 215 7.55 -11.89 -3.59
N SER A 216 8.33 -12.75 -4.25
CA SER A 216 7.78 -13.77 -5.16
C SER A 216 7.20 -14.98 -4.42
N ARG A 217 7.52 -15.13 -3.13
CA ARG A 217 7.22 -16.33 -2.33
C ARG A 217 6.29 -16.08 -1.16
N VAL A 218 5.93 -14.83 -0.89
CA VAL A 218 5.02 -14.45 0.20
C VAL A 218 4.01 -13.41 -0.25
N TYR A 219 2.87 -13.35 0.44
CA TYR A 219 1.92 -12.26 0.27
C TYR A 219 2.36 -11.02 1.07
N TRP A 220 2.49 -9.89 0.40
CA TRP A 220 2.69 -8.58 1.03
C TRP A 220 1.89 -7.51 0.28
N ASN A 221 1.20 -6.63 1.02
CA ASN A 221 0.45 -5.53 0.43
C ASN A 221 0.67 -4.23 1.22
N PRO A 222 1.45 -3.27 0.69
CA PRO A 222 1.78 -2.03 1.42
C PRO A 222 0.56 -1.14 1.68
N ARG A 223 -0.56 -1.36 0.98
CA ARG A 223 -1.82 -0.64 1.20
C ARG A 223 -2.53 -1.04 2.50
N LEU A 224 -2.08 -2.10 3.17
CA LEU A 224 -2.61 -2.53 4.46
C LEU A 224 -1.89 -1.89 5.65
N SER A 225 -0.84 -1.10 5.41
CA SER A 225 -0.02 -0.50 6.48
C SER A 225 -0.83 0.28 7.52
N THR A 226 -1.84 1.05 7.10
CA THR A 226 -2.75 1.77 8.02
C THR A 226 -3.61 0.84 8.86
N GLU A 227 -4.03 -0.30 8.32
CA GLU A 227 -4.80 -1.29 9.07
C GLU A 227 -3.92 -2.07 10.05
N HIS A 228 -2.70 -2.44 9.64
CA HIS A 228 -1.69 -2.99 10.53
C HIS A 228 -1.41 -2.03 11.69
N GLU A 229 -1.27 -0.73 11.41
CA GLU A 229 -1.08 0.30 12.42
C GLU A 229 -2.29 0.39 13.37
N ARG A 230 -3.52 0.31 12.84
CA ARG A 230 -4.75 0.41 13.64
C ARG A 230 -4.85 -0.70 14.69
N ILE A 231 -4.58 -1.95 14.33
CA ILE A 231 -4.57 -3.07 15.29
C ILE A 231 -3.38 -2.96 16.23
N THR A 232 -2.18 -2.69 15.72
CA THR A 232 -1.01 -2.63 16.59
C THR A 232 -1.08 -1.44 17.56
N LYS A 233 -1.79 -0.35 17.24
CA LYS A 233 -2.03 0.79 18.13
C LYS A 233 -2.89 0.48 19.35
N ILE A 234 -3.90 -0.37 19.21
CA ILE A 234 -4.77 -0.74 20.34
C ILE A 234 -4.08 -1.68 21.36
N LEU A 235 -3.00 -2.34 20.94
CA LEU A 235 -2.22 -3.23 21.81
C LEU A 235 -1.30 -2.46 22.76
N ASN A 236 -1.30 -2.89 24.02
CA ASN A 236 -0.49 -2.42 25.12
C ASN A 236 0.57 -3.47 25.54
N PRO A 237 1.63 -3.05 26.27
CA PRO A 237 2.58 -4.00 26.85
C PRO A 237 1.86 -5.08 27.67
N ASN A 238 2.33 -6.33 27.59
CA ASN A 238 1.75 -7.52 28.21
C ASN A 238 0.42 -8.04 27.61
N ASP A 239 -0.23 -7.32 26.70
CA ASP A 239 -1.35 -7.87 25.92
C ASP A 239 -0.94 -9.12 25.17
N VAL A 240 -1.94 -9.93 24.80
CA VAL A 240 -1.74 -11.18 24.08
C VAL A 240 -2.27 -11.04 22.66
N LEU A 241 -1.46 -11.43 21.68
CA LEU A 241 -1.85 -11.49 20.28
C LEU A 241 -1.68 -12.92 19.74
N TYR A 242 -2.78 -13.50 19.28
CA TYR A 242 -2.79 -14.72 18.49
C TYR A 242 -3.01 -14.35 17.02
N ASP A 243 -1.97 -14.50 16.20
CA ASP A 243 -2.00 -14.14 14.77
C ASP A 243 -2.08 -15.41 13.92
N VAL A 244 -3.28 -15.71 13.41
CA VAL A 244 -3.59 -17.01 12.79
C VAL A 244 -2.99 -17.15 11.39
N PHE A 245 -2.84 -16.03 10.68
CA PHE A 245 -2.33 -15.93 9.30
C PHE A 245 -1.29 -14.80 9.21
N ALA A 246 -0.18 -14.99 9.90
CA ALA A 246 0.80 -13.95 10.20
C ALA A 246 1.60 -13.48 8.98
N GLY A 247 1.68 -14.26 7.90
CA GLY A 247 2.57 -13.98 6.77
C GLY A 247 4.00 -13.78 7.26
N VAL A 248 4.60 -12.63 6.92
CA VAL A 248 5.94 -12.24 7.39
C VAL A 248 5.96 -11.46 8.71
N GLY A 249 4.80 -11.32 9.34
CA GLY A 249 4.59 -10.75 10.68
C GLY A 249 4.25 -9.25 10.76
N PRO A 250 3.42 -8.65 9.88
CA PRO A 250 3.11 -7.23 9.95
C PRO A 250 2.28 -6.84 11.19
N PHE A 251 1.54 -7.77 11.80
CA PHE A 251 0.94 -7.56 13.14
C PHE A 251 1.83 -8.08 14.26
N SER A 252 2.38 -9.29 14.07
CA SER A 252 3.07 -10.04 15.10
C SER A 252 4.40 -9.40 15.52
N VAL A 253 5.21 -8.91 14.56
CA VAL A 253 6.49 -8.26 14.88
C VAL A 253 6.29 -6.93 15.62
N PRO A 254 5.44 -5.99 15.16
CA PRO A 254 5.21 -4.76 15.93
C PRO A 254 4.58 -5.01 17.31
N ALA A 255 3.67 -5.98 17.45
CA ALA A 255 3.11 -6.36 18.75
C ALA A 255 4.19 -6.88 19.71
N ALA A 256 5.06 -7.79 19.25
CA ALA A 256 6.15 -8.30 20.08
C ALA A 256 7.15 -7.19 20.45
N ARG A 257 7.43 -6.23 19.56
CA ARG A 257 8.24 -5.03 19.88
C ARG A 257 7.62 -4.16 20.99
N LYS A 258 6.28 -4.14 21.08
CA LYS A 258 5.53 -3.48 22.17
C LYS A 258 5.52 -4.29 23.47
N LYS A 259 6.20 -5.44 23.53
CA LYS A 259 6.22 -6.38 24.67
C LYS A 259 4.87 -7.07 24.89
N CYS A 260 4.06 -7.23 23.85
CA CYS A 260 2.91 -8.13 23.87
C CYS A 260 3.40 -9.59 23.78
N TRP A 261 2.67 -10.54 24.36
CA TRP A 261 2.91 -11.96 24.16
C TRP A 261 2.26 -12.43 22.86
N VAL A 262 3.05 -12.97 21.94
CA VAL A 262 2.59 -13.26 20.58
C VAL A 262 2.75 -14.74 20.25
N LEU A 263 1.67 -15.37 19.79
CA LEU A 263 1.74 -16.63 19.02
C LEU A 263 1.38 -16.32 17.58
N ALA A 264 2.29 -16.57 16.65
CA ALA A 264 2.14 -16.22 15.25
C ALA A 264 2.25 -17.46 14.35
N ASN A 265 1.25 -17.70 13.53
CA ASN A 265 1.16 -18.87 12.67
C ASN A 265 1.03 -18.47 11.20
N ASP A 266 1.66 -19.22 10.31
CA ASP A 266 1.33 -19.15 8.88
C ASP A 266 1.48 -20.52 8.21
N LEU A 267 0.64 -20.82 7.23
CA LEU A 267 0.65 -22.09 6.49
C LEU A 267 1.67 -22.11 5.34
N ASN A 268 2.18 -20.95 4.90
CA ASN A 268 3.21 -20.89 3.86
C ASN A 268 4.60 -21.03 4.51
N PRO A 269 5.41 -22.05 4.13
CA PRO A 269 6.72 -22.28 4.75
C PRO A 269 7.69 -21.12 4.51
N GLU A 270 7.57 -20.41 3.39
CA GLU A 270 8.38 -19.23 3.11
C GLU A 270 7.95 -18.04 3.98
N SER A 271 6.65 -17.82 4.16
CA SER A 271 6.14 -16.83 5.13
C SER A 271 6.66 -17.13 6.54
N TYR A 272 6.56 -18.38 7.00
CA TYR A 272 7.05 -18.80 8.31
C TYR A 272 8.55 -18.54 8.49
N LYS A 273 9.36 -18.92 7.49
CA LYS A 273 10.80 -18.63 7.47
C LYS A 273 11.08 -17.13 7.63
N TRP A 274 10.36 -16.29 6.88
CA TRP A 274 10.53 -14.84 6.94
C TRP A 274 9.97 -14.22 8.23
N LEU A 275 8.90 -14.77 8.81
CA LEU A 275 8.39 -14.40 10.12
C LEU A 275 9.43 -14.62 11.22
N GLN A 276 10.10 -15.79 11.21
CA GLN A 276 11.18 -16.08 12.15
C GLN A 276 12.36 -15.13 11.96
N HIS A 277 12.77 -14.92 10.71
CA HIS A 277 13.84 -13.97 10.36
C HIS A 277 13.53 -12.56 10.84
N ASN A 278 12.34 -12.04 10.53
CA ASN A 278 11.90 -10.70 10.92
C ASN A 278 11.74 -10.58 12.43
N GLY A 279 11.26 -11.62 13.11
CA GLY A 279 11.23 -11.71 14.56
C GLY A 279 12.63 -11.61 15.19
N LYS A 280 13.61 -12.33 14.63
CA LYS A 280 15.02 -12.27 15.07
C LYS A 280 15.62 -10.89 14.81
N ARG A 281 15.48 -10.38 13.58
CA ARG A 281 16.00 -9.07 13.14
C ARG A 281 15.51 -7.94 14.03
N ASN A 282 14.25 -7.99 14.45
CA ASN A 282 13.62 -6.98 15.31
C ASN A 282 13.69 -7.32 16.81
N LYS A 283 14.49 -8.32 17.23
CA LYS A 283 14.68 -8.72 18.65
C LYS A 283 13.37 -9.06 19.38
N CYS A 284 12.45 -9.72 18.68
CA CYS A 284 11.10 -10.01 19.17
C CYS A 284 10.92 -11.44 19.72
N LEU A 285 11.89 -12.33 19.47
CA LEU A 285 11.74 -13.77 19.77
C LEU A 285 11.56 -14.09 21.26
N THR A 286 11.90 -13.18 22.17
CA THR A 286 11.63 -13.35 23.61
C THR A 286 10.13 -13.24 23.95
N HIS A 287 9.37 -12.49 23.14
CA HIS A 287 7.94 -12.24 23.32
C HIS A 287 7.08 -12.89 22.24
N MET A 288 7.68 -13.60 21.28
CA MET A 288 6.99 -14.18 20.13
C MET A 288 7.39 -15.63 19.90
N LYS A 289 6.39 -16.51 19.83
CA LYS A 289 6.54 -17.89 19.33
C LYS A 289 5.91 -17.99 17.95
N THR A 290 6.53 -18.78 17.08
CA THR A 290 6.14 -18.90 15.67
C THR A 290 5.79 -20.35 15.34
N PHE A 291 4.75 -20.54 14.52
CA PHE A 291 4.19 -21.83 14.16
C PHE A 291 4.02 -21.94 12.64
N PHE A 292 4.06 -23.17 12.15
CA PHE A 292 3.86 -23.52 10.74
C PHE A 292 2.79 -24.61 10.64
N LYS A 293 1.52 -24.21 10.80
CA LYS A 293 0.37 -25.12 10.85
C LYS A 293 -0.81 -24.56 10.05
N ASP A 294 -1.75 -25.45 9.75
CA ASP A 294 -3.10 -25.02 9.36
C ASP A 294 -3.71 -24.15 10.45
N GLY A 295 -4.45 -23.10 10.06
CA GLY A 295 -5.02 -22.14 10.98
C GLY A 295 -5.97 -22.76 12.01
N ARG A 296 -6.74 -23.79 11.65
CA ARG A 296 -7.63 -24.48 12.61
C ARG A 296 -6.83 -25.28 13.61
N LEU A 297 -5.81 -26.01 13.16
CA LEU A 297 -4.92 -26.75 14.05
C LEU A 297 -4.20 -25.81 15.01
N PHE A 298 -3.70 -24.67 14.52
CA PHE A 298 -3.09 -23.65 15.38
C PHE A 298 -4.06 -23.13 16.45
N LEU A 299 -5.31 -22.84 16.07
CA LEU A 299 -6.33 -22.42 17.04
C LEU A 299 -6.56 -23.52 18.11
N LEU A 300 -6.76 -24.76 17.69
CA LEU A 300 -7.14 -25.85 18.60
C LEU A 300 -5.97 -26.38 19.45
N GLU A 301 -4.76 -26.46 18.90
CA GLU A 301 -3.61 -27.13 19.53
C GLU A 301 -2.67 -26.17 20.25
N ASP A 302 -2.61 -24.90 19.85
CA ASP A 302 -1.66 -23.93 20.43
C ASP A 302 -2.37 -22.77 21.13
N VAL A 303 -3.38 -22.17 20.49
CA VAL A 303 -4.13 -21.05 21.07
C VAL A 303 -5.02 -21.53 22.22
N LYS A 304 -5.75 -22.65 22.07
CA LYS A 304 -6.63 -23.18 23.13
C LYS A 304 -5.84 -23.47 24.41
N PRO A 305 -4.73 -24.25 24.41
CA PRO A 305 -4.04 -24.55 25.65
C PRO A 305 -3.39 -23.31 26.30
N ASP A 306 -2.87 -22.36 25.52
CA ASP A 306 -2.33 -21.10 26.06
C ASP A 306 -3.44 -20.26 26.70
N LEU A 307 -4.61 -20.17 26.07
CA LEU A 307 -5.78 -19.45 26.59
C LEU A 307 -6.28 -20.05 27.91
N LEU A 308 -6.45 -21.38 27.97
CA LEU A 308 -6.87 -22.07 29.19
C LEU A 308 -5.87 -21.85 30.32
N LYS A 309 -4.56 -21.95 30.03
CA LYS A 309 -3.51 -21.69 31.01
C LYS A 309 -3.60 -20.26 31.56
N ARG A 310 -3.82 -19.28 30.69
CA ARG A 310 -3.96 -17.87 31.07
C ARG A 310 -5.16 -17.63 31.98
N TRP A 311 -6.31 -18.21 31.67
CA TRP A 311 -7.50 -18.12 32.51
C TRP A 311 -7.32 -18.78 33.88
N LYS A 312 -6.63 -19.92 33.96
CA LYS A 312 -6.30 -20.55 35.26
C LYS A 312 -5.44 -19.65 36.14
N VAL A 313 -4.47 -18.95 35.55
CA VAL A 313 -3.64 -17.99 36.28
C VAL A 313 -4.44 -16.76 36.70
N GLN A 314 -5.30 -16.24 35.81
CA GLN A 314 -6.15 -15.08 36.12
C GLN A 314 -7.16 -15.35 37.25
N GLY A 315 -7.72 -16.56 37.31
CA GLY A 315 -8.61 -16.96 38.40
C GLY A 315 -7.90 -17.04 39.77
N ALA A 316 -6.57 -17.21 39.77
CA ALA A 316 -5.75 -17.23 40.99
C ALA A 316 -5.24 -15.83 41.41
N ASP A 317 -5.04 -14.93 40.45
CA ASP A 317 -4.52 -13.58 40.66
C ASP A 317 -5.43 -12.57 39.93
N GLN A 318 -6.42 -12.02 40.66
CA GLN A 318 -7.51 -11.17 40.14
C GLN A 318 -7.04 -9.86 39.46
N ALA A 319 -5.74 -9.63 39.32
CA ALA A 319 -5.12 -8.36 38.97
C ALA A 319 -4.48 -8.31 37.57
N ALA A 320 -4.68 -9.30 36.71
CA ALA A 320 -4.01 -9.30 35.41
C ALA A 320 -4.72 -8.36 34.39
N ASP A 321 -4.32 -7.09 34.40
CA ASP A 321 -4.74 -6.04 33.46
C ASP A 321 -4.01 -6.21 32.12
N TYR A 322 -4.54 -7.08 31.26
CA TYR A 322 -4.11 -7.24 29.87
C TYR A 322 -5.31 -7.58 29.00
N SER A 323 -5.23 -7.36 27.69
CA SER A 323 -6.24 -7.76 26.70
C SER A 323 -5.75 -8.91 25.83
N ILE A 324 -6.67 -9.74 25.33
CA ILE A 324 -6.36 -10.86 24.42
C ILE A 324 -6.99 -10.59 23.06
N HIS A 325 -6.18 -10.62 22.01
CA HIS A 325 -6.60 -10.35 20.64
C HIS A 325 -6.28 -11.51 19.72
N ILE A 326 -7.17 -11.79 18.77
CA ILE A 326 -6.95 -12.78 17.71
C ILE A 326 -7.06 -12.06 16.36
N THR A 327 -6.01 -12.09 15.54
CA THR A 327 -6.06 -11.55 14.17
C THR A 327 -6.17 -12.66 13.15
N MET A 328 -7.14 -12.53 12.23
CA MET A 328 -7.40 -13.51 11.16
C MET A 328 -7.39 -12.80 9.80
N ASN A 329 -6.21 -12.38 9.35
CA ASN A 329 -6.03 -11.61 8.10
C ASN A 329 -5.86 -12.49 6.86
N LEU A 330 -6.88 -13.30 6.57
CA LEU A 330 -7.01 -14.06 5.31
C LEU A 330 -8.37 -13.77 4.67
N PRO A 331 -8.60 -12.57 4.09
CA PRO A 331 -9.96 -12.03 3.93
C PRO A 331 -10.90 -12.82 3.01
N ALA A 332 -10.39 -13.73 2.20
CA ALA A 332 -11.25 -14.57 1.39
C ALA A 332 -11.75 -15.84 2.10
N MET A 333 -11.10 -16.26 3.20
CA MET A 333 -11.37 -17.55 3.85
C MET A 333 -11.39 -17.48 5.37
N ALA A 334 -10.90 -16.42 6.00
CA ALA A 334 -10.77 -16.33 7.45
C ALA A 334 -12.07 -16.61 8.21
N VAL A 335 -13.21 -16.21 7.64
CA VAL A 335 -14.54 -16.49 8.20
C VAL A 335 -14.81 -17.99 8.35
N GLU A 336 -14.29 -18.83 7.45
CA GLU A 336 -14.50 -20.28 7.48
C GLU A 336 -13.81 -20.95 8.68
N PHE A 337 -12.87 -20.27 9.34
CA PHE A 337 -12.14 -20.77 10.52
C PHE A 337 -12.83 -20.36 11.83
N LEU A 338 -13.91 -19.57 11.77
CA LEU A 338 -14.67 -19.19 12.96
C LEU A 338 -15.40 -20.38 13.60
N ASP A 339 -15.64 -21.43 12.81
CA ASP A 339 -16.18 -22.71 13.28
C ASP A 339 -15.28 -23.35 14.35
N ALA A 340 -13.97 -23.10 14.31
CA ALA A 340 -13.02 -23.59 15.30
C ALA A 340 -13.31 -23.06 16.71
N PHE A 341 -13.98 -21.91 16.87
CA PHE A 341 -14.34 -21.38 18.20
C PHE A 341 -15.62 -22.00 18.78
N ARG A 342 -16.33 -22.84 18.03
CA ARG A 342 -17.64 -23.38 18.42
C ARG A 342 -17.49 -24.74 19.10
N GLY A 343 -17.97 -24.86 20.33
CA GLY A 343 -17.67 -26.04 21.17
C GLY A 343 -16.16 -26.15 21.46
N TYR A 344 -15.48 -25.02 21.51
CA TYR A 344 -14.06 -24.91 21.81
C TYR A 344 -13.71 -25.44 23.20
N LEU A 345 -14.60 -25.27 24.18
CA LEU A 345 -14.47 -25.84 25.52
C LEU A 345 -15.21 -27.18 25.61
N ASN A 346 -14.56 -28.20 26.18
CA ASN A 346 -15.24 -29.43 26.55
C ASN A 346 -16.09 -29.22 27.82
N ALA A 347 -16.87 -30.25 28.21
CA ALA A 347 -17.80 -30.14 29.34
C ALA A 347 -17.10 -29.78 30.67
N ASP A 348 -15.94 -30.40 30.94
CA ASP A 348 -15.19 -30.16 32.17
C ASP A 348 -14.58 -28.75 32.19
N GLU A 349 -13.99 -28.32 31.06
CA GLU A 349 -13.45 -26.97 30.88
C GLU A 349 -14.56 -25.91 31.00
N ALA A 350 -15.72 -26.14 30.39
CA ALA A 350 -16.86 -25.23 30.46
C ALA A 350 -17.37 -25.06 31.91
N GLU A 351 -17.41 -26.14 32.68
CA GLU A 351 -17.79 -26.08 34.10
C GLU A 351 -16.72 -25.38 34.94
N GLU A 352 -15.43 -25.66 34.71
CA GLU A 352 -14.30 -25.06 35.44
C GLU A 352 -14.34 -23.51 35.40
N PHE A 353 -14.72 -22.94 34.25
CA PHE A 353 -14.71 -21.49 34.05
C PHE A 353 -16.08 -20.80 34.09
N ARG A 354 -17.19 -21.53 34.31
CA ARG A 354 -18.56 -20.98 34.21
C ARG A 354 -18.80 -19.74 35.08
N ASN A 355 -18.27 -19.75 36.31
CA ASN A 355 -18.52 -18.70 37.31
C ASN A 355 -17.36 -17.71 37.45
N GLN A 356 -16.39 -17.74 36.53
CA GLN A 356 -15.23 -16.85 36.55
C GLN A 356 -15.44 -15.67 35.60
N GLN A 357 -15.03 -14.48 36.02
CA GLN A 357 -14.95 -13.34 35.12
C GLN A 357 -13.71 -13.49 34.23
N LEU A 358 -13.87 -14.18 33.11
CA LEU A 358 -12.79 -14.43 32.17
C LEU A 358 -12.52 -13.22 31.29
N ASN A 359 -11.24 -12.99 31.01
CA ASN A 359 -10.83 -12.10 29.94
C ASN A 359 -10.99 -12.79 28.58
N TYR A 360 -12.15 -12.64 27.95
CA TYR A 360 -12.42 -13.26 26.66
C TYR A 360 -11.67 -12.57 25.52
N PRO A 361 -11.10 -13.34 24.56
CA PRO A 361 -10.45 -12.76 23.40
C PRO A 361 -11.39 -11.94 22.52
N THR A 362 -10.88 -10.81 22.01
CA THR A 362 -11.47 -10.10 20.88
C THR A 362 -10.91 -10.65 19.57
N VAL A 363 -11.78 -11.15 18.71
CA VAL A 363 -11.45 -11.62 17.36
C VAL A 363 -11.57 -10.46 16.37
N HIS A 364 -10.52 -10.28 15.58
CA HIS A 364 -10.43 -9.36 14.45
C HIS A 364 -10.37 -10.17 13.16
N VAL A 365 -11.54 -10.50 12.61
CA VAL A 365 -11.67 -11.28 11.37
C VAL A 365 -11.82 -10.36 10.17
N TYR A 366 -11.03 -10.60 9.13
CA TYR A 366 -11.11 -9.86 7.88
C TYR A 366 -11.93 -10.64 6.87
N CYS A 367 -12.74 -9.95 6.07
CA CYS A 367 -13.50 -10.57 4.99
C CYS A 367 -13.64 -9.67 3.76
N PHE A 368 -13.94 -10.26 2.61
CA PHE A 368 -14.41 -9.54 1.44
C PHE A 368 -15.93 -9.61 1.34
N ALA A 369 -16.56 -8.49 1.02
CA ALA A 369 -17.98 -8.42 0.69
C ALA A 369 -18.17 -7.84 -0.71
N LYS A 370 -19.11 -8.40 -1.47
CA LYS A 370 -19.43 -7.98 -2.85
C LYS A 370 -20.93 -7.71 -2.98
N GLY A 371 -21.31 -6.52 -3.43
CA GLY A 371 -22.72 -6.10 -3.54
C GLY A 371 -22.89 -4.60 -3.34
N GLU A 372 -24.14 -4.15 -3.17
CA GLU A 372 -24.48 -2.74 -2.93
C GLU A 372 -24.25 -2.32 -1.47
N ASP A 373 -24.74 -3.12 -0.50
CA ASP A 373 -24.49 -2.90 0.93
C ASP A 373 -23.43 -3.88 1.47
N THR A 374 -22.18 -3.62 1.08
CA THR A 374 -21.04 -4.46 1.43
C THR A 374 -20.80 -4.54 2.94
N LYS A 375 -21.18 -3.52 3.72
CA LYS A 375 -21.02 -3.51 5.18
C LYS A 375 -21.94 -4.53 5.85
N THR A 376 -23.23 -4.54 5.50
CA THR A 376 -24.19 -5.49 6.04
C THR A 376 -23.87 -6.92 5.60
N LEU A 377 -23.49 -7.10 4.33
CA LEU A 377 -23.06 -8.39 3.80
C LEU A 377 -21.80 -8.94 4.51
N ALA A 378 -20.83 -8.09 4.84
CA ALA A 378 -19.63 -8.48 5.57
C ALA A 378 -19.96 -9.00 6.97
N ARG A 379 -20.87 -8.34 7.69
CA ARG A 379 -21.36 -8.80 9.00
C ARG A 379 -22.12 -10.12 8.88
N ALA A 380 -23.08 -10.21 7.96
CA ALA A 380 -23.87 -11.41 7.76
C ALA A 380 -22.98 -12.62 7.42
N LEU A 381 -21.92 -12.42 6.61
CA LEU A 381 -20.96 -13.47 6.30
C LEU A 381 -20.24 -14.00 7.56
N VAL A 382 -19.85 -13.11 8.48
CA VAL A 382 -19.23 -13.50 9.76
C VAL A 382 -20.23 -14.25 10.65
N GLU A 383 -21.45 -13.74 10.80
CA GLU A 383 -22.49 -14.37 11.61
C GLU A 383 -22.90 -15.75 11.06
N ASP A 384 -23.04 -15.90 9.74
CA ASP A 384 -23.36 -17.18 9.09
C ASP A 384 -22.26 -18.23 9.30
N ASN A 385 -20.97 -17.84 9.28
CA ASN A 385 -19.85 -18.77 9.50
C ASN A 385 -19.58 -19.03 10.99
N LEU A 386 -19.87 -18.08 11.87
CA LEU A 386 -19.83 -18.28 13.32
C LEU A 386 -21.00 -19.14 13.79
N GLY A 387 -22.14 -19.09 13.09
CA GLY A 387 -23.37 -19.80 13.43
C GLY A 387 -24.18 -19.13 14.53
N LEU A 388 -23.86 -17.88 14.88
CA LEU A 388 -24.57 -17.05 15.84
C LEU A 388 -24.60 -15.59 15.36
N ALA A 389 -25.67 -14.88 15.73
CA ALA A 389 -25.74 -13.44 15.54
C ALA A 389 -24.77 -12.74 16.51
N LEU A 390 -24.10 -11.69 16.06
CA LEU A 390 -23.29 -10.83 16.93
C LEU A 390 -24.21 -9.76 17.51
N THR A 391 -24.34 -9.69 18.83
CA THR A 391 -25.22 -8.73 19.53
C THR A 391 -24.35 -7.76 20.33
N ASP A 392 -24.40 -7.82 21.65
CA ASP A 392 -23.65 -6.96 22.56
C ASP A 392 -22.14 -7.27 22.53
N ASN A 393 -21.75 -8.40 21.95
CA ASN A 393 -20.37 -8.79 21.75
C ASN A 393 -19.76 -8.26 20.44
N LEU A 394 -20.52 -7.56 19.59
CA LEU A 394 -19.97 -6.88 18.41
C LEU A 394 -19.23 -5.60 18.82
N GLU A 395 -17.93 -5.54 18.59
CA GLU A 395 -17.13 -4.35 18.90
C GLU A 395 -17.03 -3.38 17.71
N GLY A 396 -17.16 -3.88 16.47
CA GLY A 396 -17.27 -2.98 15.32
C GLY A 396 -17.15 -3.66 13.95
N VAL A 397 -17.72 -2.98 12.94
CA VAL A 397 -17.57 -3.32 11.52
C VAL A 397 -16.83 -2.19 10.83
N HIS A 398 -15.57 -2.44 10.48
CA HIS A 398 -14.65 -1.42 9.99
C HIS A 398 -14.32 -1.65 8.52
N PHE A 399 -14.52 -0.61 7.70
CA PHE A 399 -14.10 -0.62 6.30
C PHE A 399 -12.58 -0.49 6.20
N VAL A 400 -11.92 -1.45 5.57
CA VAL A 400 -10.45 -1.45 5.42
C VAL A 400 -10.04 -0.76 4.13
N ARG A 401 -10.59 -1.22 2.99
CA ARG A 401 -10.30 -0.64 1.67
C ARG A 401 -11.27 -1.15 0.60
N ASN A 402 -11.37 -0.40 -0.50
CA ASN A 402 -11.93 -0.93 -1.73
C ASN A 402 -10.93 -1.91 -2.39
N VAL A 403 -11.45 -3.03 -2.89
CA VAL A 403 -10.66 -4.10 -3.52
C VAL A 403 -10.82 -4.08 -5.03
N ALA A 404 -12.06 -3.93 -5.49
CA ALA A 404 -12.47 -3.83 -6.88
C ALA A 404 -13.86 -3.16 -6.93
N PRO A 405 -14.39 -2.79 -8.12
CA PRO A 405 -15.76 -2.31 -8.23
C PRO A 405 -16.75 -3.23 -7.52
N ASN A 406 -17.59 -2.66 -6.65
CA ASN A 406 -18.59 -3.35 -5.82
C ASN A 406 -18.01 -4.46 -4.92
N LYS A 407 -16.71 -4.43 -4.61
CA LYS A 407 -16.04 -5.38 -3.72
C LYS A 407 -15.14 -4.66 -2.73
N ASP A 408 -15.49 -4.78 -1.46
CA ASP A 408 -14.80 -4.12 -0.36
C ASP A 408 -14.21 -5.14 0.62
N MET A 409 -13.20 -4.69 1.36
CA MET A 409 -12.59 -5.43 2.45
C MET A 409 -13.02 -4.80 3.77
N TYR A 410 -13.52 -5.64 4.68
CA TYR A 410 -13.90 -5.25 6.03
C TYR A 410 -13.11 -6.02 7.08
N ARG A 411 -13.05 -5.43 8.27
CA ARG A 411 -12.69 -6.11 9.51
C ARG A 411 -13.90 -6.09 10.44
N ILE A 412 -14.30 -7.25 10.92
CA ILE A 412 -15.32 -7.39 11.96
C ILE A 412 -14.58 -7.72 13.25
N SER A 413 -14.75 -6.87 14.26
CA SER A 413 -14.24 -7.08 15.61
C SER A 413 -15.38 -7.54 16.51
N PHE A 414 -15.22 -8.66 17.21
CA PHE A 414 -16.19 -9.13 18.19
C PHE A 414 -15.51 -9.91 19.32
N ARG A 415 -16.11 -9.89 20.50
CA ARG A 415 -15.63 -10.64 21.66
C ARG A 415 -16.16 -12.06 21.64
N LEU A 416 -15.30 -13.02 21.91
CA LEU A 416 -15.74 -14.39 22.22
C LEU A 416 -16.55 -14.38 23.52
N THR A 417 -17.50 -15.29 23.63
CA THR A 417 -18.36 -15.41 24.80
C THR A 417 -18.42 -16.86 25.25
N HIS A 418 -18.84 -17.09 26.49
CA HIS A 418 -19.09 -18.45 26.99
C HIS A 418 -20.01 -19.23 26.05
N GLU A 419 -21.09 -18.60 25.56
CA GLU A 419 -22.02 -19.22 24.60
C GLU A 419 -21.34 -19.63 23.29
N ILE A 420 -20.49 -18.77 22.72
CA ILE A 420 -19.74 -19.09 21.49
C ILE A 420 -18.87 -20.33 21.73
N LEU A 421 -18.12 -20.34 22.83
CA LEU A 421 -17.13 -21.36 23.13
C LEU A 421 -17.71 -22.71 23.57
N THR A 422 -18.95 -22.74 24.07
CA THR A 422 -19.57 -23.97 24.60
C THR A 422 -20.61 -24.56 23.67
N THR A 423 -21.14 -23.77 22.73
CA THR A 423 -22.16 -24.25 21.80
C THR A 423 -21.50 -24.81 20.53
N PRO A 424 -21.66 -26.11 20.22
CA PRO A 424 -21.11 -26.69 19.00
C PRO A 424 -21.65 -26.02 17.74
N PHE A 425 -20.87 -26.05 16.66
CA PHE A 425 -21.34 -25.58 15.36
C PHE A 425 -22.25 -26.63 14.74
N VAL A 426 -23.53 -26.31 14.57
CA VAL A 426 -24.44 -27.15 13.80
C VAL A 426 -24.30 -26.73 12.34
N ARG A 427 -23.54 -27.50 11.54
CA ARG A 427 -23.50 -27.29 10.09
C ARG A 427 -24.91 -27.43 9.53
N LYS A 428 -25.42 -26.37 8.90
CA LYS A 428 -26.56 -26.48 7.97
C LYS A 428 -26.20 -27.55 6.94
N SER A 429 -27.12 -28.47 6.65
CA SER A 429 -26.84 -29.59 5.74
C SER A 429 -26.37 -29.07 4.37
N ALA A 430 -25.58 -29.86 3.63
CA ALA A 430 -25.12 -29.50 2.29
C ALA A 430 -26.29 -29.13 1.36
N GLU A 431 -27.45 -29.76 1.54
CA GLU A 431 -28.69 -29.45 0.83
C GLU A 431 -29.26 -28.06 1.17
N GLN A 432 -29.14 -27.60 2.42
CA GLN A 432 -29.58 -26.25 2.82
C GLN A 432 -28.66 -25.16 2.26
N LEU A 433 -27.35 -25.42 2.17
CA LEU A 433 -26.39 -24.52 1.51
C LEU A 433 -26.59 -24.46 0.00
N GLN A 434 -26.86 -25.59 -0.66
CA GLN A 434 -27.23 -25.62 -2.08
C GLN A 434 -28.56 -24.93 -2.35
N ARG A 435 -29.58 -25.13 -1.51
CA ARG A 435 -30.86 -24.42 -1.61
C ARG A 435 -30.73 -22.91 -1.40
N LYS A 436 -29.88 -22.44 -0.49
CA LYS A 436 -29.61 -21.00 -0.29
C LYS A 436 -28.88 -20.39 -1.49
N ARG A 437 -27.88 -21.09 -2.06
CA ARG A 437 -27.18 -20.67 -3.28
C ARG A 437 -28.11 -20.62 -4.50
N ALA A 438 -28.90 -21.68 -4.71
CA ALA A 438 -29.90 -21.72 -5.77
C ALA A 438 -30.99 -20.64 -5.60
N ALA A 439 -31.45 -20.39 -4.38
CA ALA A 439 -32.43 -19.33 -4.10
C ALA A 439 -31.84 -17.93 -4.37
N SER A 440 -30.57 -17.69 -4.02
CA SER A 440 -29.89 -16.42 -4.31
C SER A 440 -29.60 -16.20 -5.80
N GLU A 441 -29.38 -17.27 -6.56
CA GLU A 441 -29.21 -17.21 -8.03
C GLU A 441 -30.56 -16.95 -8.72
N ILE A 442 -31.65 -17.58 -8.25
CA ILE A 442 -33.00 -17.34 -8.76
C ILE A 442 -33.50 -15.91 -8.46
N GLU A 443 -33.18 -15.34 -7.28
CA GLU A 443 -33.50 -13.94 -6.96
C GLU A 443 -32.66 -12.94 -7.80
N ALA A 444 -31.41 -13.28 -8.11
CA ALA A 444 -30.57 -12.46 -8.98
C ALA A 444 -31.11 -12.46 -10.43
N ASP A 445 -31.52 -13.62 -10.95
CA ASP A 445 -32.08 -13.75 -12.30
C ASP A 445 -33.48 -13.11 -12.42
N ALA A 446 -34.33 -13.21 -11.38
CA ALA A 446 -35.63 -12.54 -11.33
C ALA A 446 -35.50 -11.00 -11.32
N ASN A 447 -34.49 -10.47 -10.65
CA ASN A 447 -34.21 -9.03 -10.63
C ASN A 447 -33.61 -8.52 -11.96
N ILE A 448 -32.90 -9.37 -12.71
CA ILE A 448 -32.45 -9.05 -14.07
C ILE A 448 -33.63 -9.08 -15.04
N ALA A 449 -34.50 -10.09 -14.95
CA ALA A 449 -35.68 -10.22 -15.82
C ALA A 449 -36.69 -9.06 -15.64
N ASN A 450 -36.84 -8.53 -14.41
CA ASN A 450 -37.71 -7.38 -14.15
C ASN A 450 -37.13 -6.03 -14.63
N LYS A 451 -35.80 -5.92 -14.80
CA LYS A 451 -35.17 -4.72 -15.40
C LYS A 451 -35.26 -4.67 -16.93
N VAL A 452 -35.50 -5.81 -17.59
CA VAL A 452 -35.63 -5.88 -19.06
C VAL A 452 -37.05 -5.56 -19.54
N LYS A 453 -38.07 -5.59 -18.68
CA LYS A 453 -39.47 -5.31 -19.04
C LYS A 453 -39.93 -3.86 -18.86
N CYS A 454 -39.07 -2.97 -18.41
CA CYS A 454 -39.33 -1.52 -18.35
C CYS A 454 -38.31 -0.78 -19.22
N ASN A 455 -38.43 -0.94 -20.53
CA ASN A 455 -37.95 0.01 -21.54
C ASN A 455 -38.93 -0.01 -22.72
#